data_AF-A0A1G4G8U0-F1
#
_entry.id   AF-A0A1G4G8U0-F1
#
_cell.length_a   1.000
_cell.length_b   1.000
_cell.length_c   1.000
_cell.angle_alpha   90.00
_cell.angle_beta   90.00
_cell.angle_gamma   90.00
#
_symmetry.space_group_name_H-M   'P 1'
#
loop_
_entity.id
_entity.type
_entity.pdbx_description
1 polymer ?
#
loop_
_entity_poly.entity_id
_entity_poly.type
_entity_poly.pdbx_seq_one_letter_code
_entity_poly.pdbx_strand_id
1 'polypeptide(L)' 'MIEDGVKIITDTRNSLIEKYAMKKIITTRNNVIWGTEEVVLIQNMTTGELKLKKNLR' A
#
# COMPACT_ATOMS: atom_id res chain seq x y z
N MET A 1 -17.19 -10.62 -10.00
CA MET A 1 -16.10 -10.19 -10.91
C MET A 1 -15.44 -8.84 -10.54
N ILE A 2 -15.91 -8.08 -9.55
CA ILE A 2 -15.14 -6.94 -8.96
C ILE A 2 -14.58 -7.29 -7.58
N GLU A 3 -15.29 -8.14 -6.82
CA GLU A 3 -14.89 -8.59 -5.48
C GLU A 3 -13.52 -9.29 -5.48
N ASP A 4 -13.20 -10.07 -6.52
CA ASP A 4 -11.92 -10.78 -6.62
C ASP A 4 -10.73 -9.82 -6.75
N GLY A 5 -10.86 -8.75 -7.54
CA GLY A 5 -9.81 -7.77 -7.75
C GLY A 5 -9.51 -6.96 -6.48
N VAL A 6 -10.55 -6.52 -5.77
CA VAL A 6 -10.40 -5.81 -4.49
C VAL A 6 -9.75 -6.71 -3.44
N LYS A 7 -10.15 -7.99 -3.41
CA LYS A 7 -9.55 -8.98 -2.51
C LYS A 7 -8.06 -9.19 -2.82
N ILE A 8 -7.71 -9.40 -4.10
CA ILE A 8 -6.31 -9.56 -4.52
C ILE A 8 -5.46 -8.35 -4.12
N ILE A 9 -5.95 -7.12 -4.34
CA ILE A 9 -5.23 -5.89 -3.96
C ILE A 9 -5.06 -5.81 -2.44
N THR A 10 -6.10 -6.16 -1.68
CA THR A 10 -6.09 -6.15 -0.22
C THR A 10 -5.10 -7.16 0.35
N ASP A 11 -5.12 -8.39 -0.17
CA ASP A 11 -4.23 -9.47 0.25
C ASP A 11 -2.78 -9.15 -0.12
N THR A 12 -2.55 -8.62 -1.33
CA THR A 12 -1.22 -8.17 -1.79
C THR A 12 -0.67 -7.07 -0.88
N ARG A 13 -1.49 -6.06 -0.55
CA ARG A 13 -1.11 -4.98 0.35
C ARG A 13 -0.74 -5.53 1.73
N ASN A 14 -1.58 -6.40 2.31
CA ASN A 14 -1.34 -6.95 3.64
C ASN A 14 -0.04 -7.78 3.66
N SER A 15 0.19 -8.60 2.64
CA SER A 15 1.42 -9.37 2.48
C SER A 15 2.66 -8.47 2.39
N LEU A 16 2.60 -7.35 1.65
CA LEU A 16 3.69 -6.40 1.56
C LEU A 16 3.94 -5.66 2.88
N ILE A 17 2.88 -5.25 3.59
CA ILE A 17 3.00 -4.61 4.90
C ILE A 17 3.70 -5.55 5.89
N GLU A 18 3.29 -6.81 5.93
CA GLU A 18 3.87 -7.82 6.82
C GLU A 18 5.32 -8.14 6.44
N LYS A 19 5.59 -8.43 5.16
CA LYS A 19 6.93 -8.78 4.66
C LYS A 19 7.99 -7.72 4.98
N TYR A 20 7.63 -6.44 4.87
CA TYR A 20 8.56 -5.34 5.11
C TYR A 20 8.37 -4.70 6.50
N ALA A 21 7.57 -5.29 7.38
CA ALA A 21 7.25 -4.73 8.71
C ALA A 21 6.83 -3.24 8.66
N MET A 22 6.07 -2.87 7.64
CA MET A 22 5.73 -1.47 7.37
C MET A 22 4.77 -0.92 8.41
N LYS A 23 4.95 0.35 8.78
CA LYS A 23 3.98 1.08 9.61
C LYS A 23 3.18 2.04 8.75
N LYS A 24 1.92 2.26 9.12
CA LYS A 24 1.09 3.29 8.49
C LYS A 24 1.70 4.65 8.80
N ILE A 25 2.11 5.38 7.76
CA ILE A 25 2.80 6.66 7.91
C ILE A 25 1.78 7.80 7.81
N ILE A 26 1.04 7.87 6.69
CA ILE A 26 0.18 9.01 6.35
C ILE A 26 -1.10 8.50 5.68
N THR A 27 -2.21 9.20 5.92
CA THR A 27 -3.43 9.10 5.11
C THR A 27 -3.74 10.47 4.52
N THR A 28 -3.92 10.51 3.21
CA THR A 28 -4.35 11.69 2.46
C THR A 28 -5.76 11.43 1.90
N ARG A 29 -6.36 12.42 1.22
CA ARG A 29 -7.69 12.27 0.61
C ARG A 29 -7.81 11.06 -0.31
N ASN A 30 -6.79 10.79 -1.13
CA ASN A 30 -6.83 9.75 -2.15
C ASN A 30 -5.87 8.60 -1.89
N ASN A 31 -4.90 8.76 -0.99
CA ASN A 31 -3.85 7.76 -0.78
C ASN A 31 -3.69 7.37 0.68
N VAL A 32 -3.40 6.09 0.91
CA VAL A 32 -2.85 5.59 2.16
C VAL A 32 -1.41 5.15 1.92
N ILE A 33 -0.52 5.55 2.82
CA ILE A 33 0.92 5.31 2.69
C ILE A 33 1.40 4.53 3.92
N TRP A 34 2.06 3.40 3.66
CA TRP A 34 2.83 2.63 4.63
C TRP A 34 4.31 2.67 4.25
N GLY A 35 5.20 2.45 5.20
CA GLY A 35 6.61 2.31 4.85
C GLY A 35 7.53 2.04 6.02
N THR A 36 8.79 1.98 5.65
CA THR A 36 9.99 1.85 6.49
C THR A 36 10.98 2.94 6.08
N GLU A 37 12.19 2.92 6.64
CA GLU A 37 13.30 3.79 6.20
C GLU A 37 13.74 3.51 4.75
N GLU A 38 13.49 2.31 4.22
CA GLU A 38 13.98 1.89 2.91
C GLU A 38 12.93 1.89 1.80
N VAL A 39 11.67 1.58 2.14
CA VAL A 39 10.58 1.39 1.16
C VAL A 39 9.28 2.03 1.62
N VAL A 40 8.49 2.48 0.64
CA VAL A 40 7.13 3.00 0.84
C VAL A 40 6.14 2.28 -0.06
N LEU A 41 5.00 1.91 0.52
CA LEU A 41 3.83 1.36 -0.16
C LEU A 41 2.74 2.42 -0.19
N ILE A 42 2.21 2.71 -1.37
CA ILE A 42 1.18 3.72 -1.60
C ILE A 42 -0.02 3.03 -2.24
N GLN A 43 -1.19 3.11 -1.61
CA GLN A 43 -2.45 2.68 -2.19
C GLN A 43 -3.31 3.89 -2.54
N ASN A 44 -3.73 4.01 -3.80
CA ASN A 44 -4.76 4.96 -4.20
C ASN A 44 -6.14 4.36 -3.91
N MET A 45 -6.90 4.99 -3.03
CA MET A 45 -8.21 4.51 -2.57
C MET A 45 -9.32 4.70 -3.61
N THR A 46 -9.11 5.56 -4.61
CA THR A 46 -10.07 5.82 -5.70
C THR A 46 -9.89 4.85 -6.86
N THR A 47 -8.64 4.59 -7.27
CA THR A 47 -8.33 3.74 -8.42
C THR A 47 -7.97 2.30 -8.04
N GLY A 48 -7.70 2.03 -6.76
CA GLY A 48 -7.20 0.74 -6.29
C GLY A 48 -5.72 0.49 -6.60
N GLU A 49 -5.03 1.43 -7.24
CA GLU A 49 -3.63 1.27 -7.63
C GLU A 49 -2.73 1.10 -6.40
N LEU A 50 -1.85 0.10 -6.45
CA LEU A 50 -0.88 -0.21 -5.40
C LEU A 50 0.55 -0.03 -5.94
N LYS A 51 1.33 0.87 -5.33
CA LYS A 51 2.68 1.23 -5.74
C LYS A 51 3.68 0.98 -4.62
N LEU A 52 4.70 0.16 -4.87
CA LEU A 52 5.86 -0.02 -3.98
C LEU A 52 7.07 0.75 -4.56
N LYS A 53 7.73 1.57 -3.75
CA LYS A 53 8.87 2.41 -4.17
C LYS A 53 9.95 2.48 -3.08
N LYS A 54 11.18 2.84 -3.47
CA LYS A 54 12.23 3.21 -2.52
C LYS A 54 11.80 4.45 -1.73
N ASN A 55 12.06 4.46 -0.42
CA ASN A 55 11.94 5.65 0.39
C ASN A 55 13.09 6.60 0.04
N LEU A 56 12.75 7.83 -0.35
CA LEU A 56 13.72 8.85 -0.75
C LEU A 56 13.99 9.87 0.38
N ARG A 57 13.42 9.65 1.55
CA ARG A 57 13.71 10.43 2.76
C ARG A 57 14.99 9.97 3.43
#